data_AF-A0A957ZKJ6-F1
#
_entry.id   AF-A0A957ZKJ6-F1
#
_cell.length_a   1.000
_cell.length_b   1.000
_cell.length_c   1.000
_cell.angle_alpha   90.00
_cell.angle_beta   90.00
_cell.angle_gamma   90.00
#
_symmetry.space_group_name_H-M   'P 1'
#
loop_
_entity.id
_entity.type
_entity.pdbx_description
1 polymer ?
#
loop_
_entity_poly.entity_id
_entity_poly.type
_entity_poly.pdbx_seq_one_letter_code
_entity_poly.pdbx_strand_id
1 'polypeptide(L)'
;LIDAQDVAALKAKILASGLTIPQLVSTAWASASTFRGSDKRGGANGARIRLAPQKDWDVNQPAQLATVLQTLEGIQRDFNNAQSGGKKVSLADLIVLGGCAGVEQAAKNAGHAVTVPFTPGRT
;
A
#
# COMPACT_ATOMS: atom_id res chain seq x y z
N LEU A 1 -7.82 12.39 -8.33
CA LEU A 1 -7.45 11.14 -7.63
C LEU A 1 -7.50 10.00 -8.64
N ILE A 2 -6.96 8.83 -8.30
CA ILE A 2 -7.09 7.64 -9.16
C ILE A 2 -8.54 7.13 -9.17
N ASP A 3 -8.95 6.55 -10.30
CA ASP A 3 -10.29 5.96 -10.49
C ASP A 3 -10.27 4.43 -10.33
N ALA A 4 -11.39 3.75 -10.57
CA ALA A 4 -11.51 2.31 -10.39
C ALA A 4 -10.62 1.52 -11.36
N GLN A 5 -10.44 2.02 -12.58
CA GLN A 5 -9.58 1.41 -13.60
C GLN A 5 -8.11 1.51 -13.19
N ASP A 6 -7.68 2.68 -12.73
CA ASP A 6 -6.34 2.88 -12.17
C ASP A 6 -6.09 1.95 -10.97
N VAL A 7 -7.06 1.84 -10.05
CA VAL A 7 -7.00 0.98 -8.87
C VAL A 7 -6.77 -0.48 -9.28
N ALA A 8 -7.55 -1.00 -10.24
CA ALA A 8 -7.39 -2.36 -10.74
C ALA A 8 -6.02 -2.57 -11.39
N ALA A 9 -5.57 -1.62 -12.23
CA ALA A 9 -4.28 -1.69 -12.90
C ALA A 9 -3.10 -1.65 -11.91
N LEU A 10 -3.18 -0.80 -10.89
CA LEU A 10 -2.17 -0.71 -9.84
C LEU A 10 -2.10 -1.97 -8.98
N LYS A 11 -3.24 -2.57 -8.61
CA LYS A 11 -3.25 -3.87 -7.91
C LYS A 11 -2.55 -4.96 -8.73
N ALA A 12 -2.85 -5.03 -10.03
CA ALA A 12 -2.20 -5.99 -10.93
C ALA A 12 -0.69 -5.76 -11.01
N LYS A 13 -0.23 -4.50 -11.14
CA LYS A 13 1.20 -4.16 -11.13
C LYS A 13 1.88 -4.53 -9.81
N ILE A 14 1.23 -4.28 -8.67
CA ILE A 14 1.75 -4.64 -7.35
C ILE A 14 1.90 -6.17 -7.24
N LEU A 15 0.91 -6.95 -7.66
CA LEU A 15 0.98 -8.42 -7.62
C LEU A 15 2.05 -8.99 -8.58
N ALA A 16 2.32 -8.30 -9.68
CA ALA A 16 3.37 -8.67 -10.65
C ALA A 16 4.78 -8.23 -10.22
N SER A 17 4.93 -7.44 -9.15
CA SER A 17 6.22 -6.88 -8.73
C SER A 17 7.17 -7.86 -8.04
N GLY A 18 6.71 -9.07 -7.75
CA GLY A 18 7.45 -10.06 -6.96
C GLY A 18 7.27 -9.90 -5.44
N LEU A 19 6.55 -8.87 -4.98
CA LEU A 19 6.15 -8.78 -3.57
C LEU A 19 5.19 -9.90 -3.20
N THR A 20 5.49 -10.56 -2.08
CA THR A 20 4.69 -11.67 -1.56
C THR A 20 3.43 -11.18 -0.84
N ILE A 21 2.43 -12.06 -0.71
CA ILE A 21 1.21 -11.77 0.05
C ILE A 21 1.53 -11.33 1.49
N PRO A 22 2.41 -12.02 2.27
CA PRO A 22 2.75 -11.57 3.62
C PRO A 22 3.38 -10.18 3.64
N GLN A 23 4.29 -9.86 2.72
CA GLN A 23 4.90 -8.53 2.65
C GLN A 23 3.86 -7.42 2.45
N LEU A 24 2.94 -7.61 1.49
CA LEU A 24 1.89 -6.63 1.19
C LEU A 24 0.96 -6.41 2.37
N VAL A 25 0.48 -7.51 2.98
CA VAL A 25 -0.45 -7.43 4.11
C VAL A 25 0.23 -6.86 5.35
N SER A 26 1.44 -7.30 5.68
CA SER A 26 2.18 -6.82 6.86
C SER A 26 2.56 -5.35 6.76
N THR A 27 2.99 -4.86 5.59
CA THR A 27 3.32 -3.44 5.41
C THR A 27 2.09 -2.54 5.51
N ALA A 28 0.96 -2.96 4.93
CA ALA A 28 -0.31 -2.24 5.07
C ALA A 28 -0.80 -2.22 6.53
N TRP A 29 -0.72 -3.36 7.21
CA TRP A 29 -1.02 -3.48 8.64
C TRP A 29 -0.16 -2.55 9.48
N ALA A 30 1.16 -2.64 9.37
CA ALA A 30 2.12 -1.81 10.10
C ALA A 30 1.87 -0.31 9.92
N SER A 31 1.42 0.10 8.72
CA SER A 31 1.10 1.50 8.44
C SER A 31 -0.21 1.93 9.12
N ALA A 32 -1.26 1.12 9.02
CA ALA A 32 -2.59 1.45 9.51
C ALA A 32 -2.77 1.27 11.02
N SER A 33 -2.12 0.26 11.62
CA SER A 33 -2.33 -0.16 13.01
C SER A 33 -1.75 0.80 14.05
N THR A 34 -1.07 1.86 13.61
CA THR A 34 -0.64 2.95 14.50
C THR A 34 -1.80 3.84 14.94
N PHE A 35 -2.96 3.74 14.27
CA PHE A 35 -4.15 4.51 14.62
C PHE A 35 -4.66 4.13 16.01
N ARG A 36 -5.02 5.14 16.80
CA ARG A 36 -5.67 4.94 18.11
C ARG A 36 -6.90 5.83 18.25
N GLY A 37 -8.04 5.19 18.50
CA GLY A 37 -9.34 5.86 18.55
C GLY A 37 -9.50 6.85 19.71
N SER A 38 -8.69 6.73 20.76
CA SER A 38 -8.75 7.58 21.95
C SER A 38 -8.41 9.04 21.66
N ASP A 39 -7.38 9.30 20.83
CA ASP A 39 -6.95 10.66 20.47
C ASP A 39 -6.88 10.90 18.95
N LYS A 40 -7.32 9.92 18.14
CA LYS A 40 -7.39 9.98 16.68
C LYS A 40 -6.04 10.18 15.98
N ARG A 41 -4.92 9.93 16.67
CA ARG A 41 -3.59 9.96 16.07
C ARG A 41 -3.27 8.64 15.37
N GLY A 42 -2.27 8.68 14.49
CA GLY A 42 -1.76 7.53 13.76
C GLY A 42 -2.59 7.20 12.51
N GLY A 43 -2.41 5.99 12.00
CA GLY A 43 -3.02 5.50 10.76
C GLY A 43 -2.13 5.70 9.54
N ALA A 44 -2.58 5.15 8.41
CA ALA A 44 -1.79 5.08 7.19
C ALA A 44 -1.66 6.42 6.44
N ASN A 45 -2.54 7.39 6.71
CA ASN A 45 -2.47 8.69 6.05
C ASN A 45 -1.18 9.43 6.45
N GLY A 46 -0.50 10.07 5.48
CA GLY A 46 0.84 10.63 5.65
C GLY A 46 1.97 9.67 5.21
N ALA A 47 1.69 8.37 5.04
CA ALA A 47 2.70 7.33 4.82
C ALA A 47 3.91 7.45 5.76
N ARG A 48 3.65 7.78 7.05
CA ARG A 48 4.70 8.02 8.04
C ARG A 48 5.55 6.79 8.33
N ILE A 49 5.09 5.59 7.93
CA ILE A 49 5.85 4.35 8.02
C ILE A 49 7.18 4.42 7.26
N ARG A 50 7.30 5.25 6.22
CA ARG A 50 8.56 5.47 5.48
C ARG A 50 9.55 6.40 6.19
N LEU A 51 9.12 7.07 7.26
CA LEU A 51 9.87 8.12 7.95
C LEU A 51 10.35 7.62 9.31
N ALA A 52 11.37 8.30 9.85
CA ALA A 52 11.75 8.11 11.24
C ALA A 52 10.61 8.60 12.18
N PRO A 53 10.37 7.92 13.32
CA PRO A 53 11.05 6.70 13.76
C PRO A 53 10.43 5.40 13.24
N GLN A 54 9.27 5.44 12.57
CA GLN A 54 8.48 4.24 12.24
C GLN A 54 9.22 3.25 11.33
N LYS A 55 10.02 3.75 10.38
CA LYS A 55 10.81 2.90 9.49
C LYS A 55 11.85 2.04 10.21
N ASP A 56 12.24 2.44 11.43
CA ASP A 56 13.28 1.83 12.24
C ASP A 56 12.74 1.05 13.45
N TRP A 57 11.41 0.99 13.64
CA TRP A 57 10.83 0.18 14.72
C TRP A 57 11.00 -1.32 14.42
N ASP A 58 11.55 -2.08 15.37
CA ASP A 58 11.79 -3.52 15.21
C ASP A 58 10.54 -4.30 14.76
N VAL A 59 9.37 -3.94 15.30
CA VAL A 59 8.08 -4.56 14.95
C VAL A 59 7.71 -4.40 13.48
N ASN A 60 8.22 -3.38 12.81
CA ASN A 60 7.97 -3.11 11.40
C ASN A 60 8.96 -3.83 10.47
N GLN A 61 9.90 -4.61 11.01
CA GLN A 61 10.90 -5.37 10.25
C GLN A 61 11.66 -4.49 9.24
N PRO A 62 12.51 -3.55 9.69
CA PRO A 62 13.05 -2.46 8.88
C PRO A 62 13.63 -2.86 7.51
N ALA A 63 14.40 -3.95 7.46
CA ALA A 63 14.98 -4.44 6.21
C ALA A 63 13.93 -4.88 5.19
N GLN A 64 12.92 -5.66 5.62
CA GLN A 64 11.81 -6.08 4.76
C GLN A 64 10.95 -4.89 4.37
N LEU A 65 10.64 -4.00 5.31
CA LEU A 65 9.87 -2.79 5.04
C LEU A 65 10.54 -1.92 3.98
N ALA A 66 11.85 -1.72 4.07
CA ALA A 66 12.62 -0.94 3.09
C ALA A 66 12.48 -1.52 1.67
N THR A 67 12.60 -2.84 1.50
CA THR A 67 12.40 -3.50 0.20
C THR A 67 10.99 -3.28 -0.35
N VAL A 68 9.97 -3.40 0.50
CA VAL A 68 8.58 -3.19 0.08
C VAL A 68 8.33 -1.74 -0.33
N LEU A 69 8.77 -0.79 0.49
CA LEU A 69 8.60 0.64 0.21
C LEU A 69 9.32 1.05 -1.07
N GLN A 70 10.56 0.60 -1.28
CA GLN A 70 11.31 0.88 -2.51
C GLN A 70 10.59 0.37 -3.76
N THR A 71 10.01 -0.83 -3.69
CA THR A 71 9.25 -1.42 -4.79
C THR A 71 7.97 -0.62 -5.08
N LEU A 72 7.22 -0.27 -4.04
CA LEU A 72 6.01 0.55 -4.17
C LEU A 72 6.31 1.97 -4.67
N GLU A 73 7.42 2.56 -4.27
CA GLU A 73 7.89 3.86 -4.77
C GLU A 73 8.27 3.81 -6.26
N GLY A 74 8.85 2.71 -6.73
CA GLY A 74 9.08 2.45 -8.15
C GLY A 74 7.77 2.45 -8.93
N ILE A 75 6.80 1.65 -8.49
CA ILE A 75 5.45 1.58 -9.09
C ILE A 75 4.77 2.95 -9.07
N GLN A 76 4.88 3.69 -7.96
CA GLN A 76 4.34 5.05 -7.82
C GLN A 76 4.90 5.98 -8.88
N ARG A 77 6.23 5.99 -9.02
CA ARG A 77 6.95 6.85 -9.95
C ARG A 77 6.54 6.55 -11.38
N ASP A 78 6.53 5.28 -11.76
CA ASP A 78 6.16 4.84 -13.10
C ASP A 78 4.72 5.21 -13.44
N PHE A 79 3.78 4.97 -12.52
CA PHE A 79 2.38 5.36 -12.71
C PHE A 79 2.25 6.88 -12.87
N ASN A 80 2.82 7.66 -11.94
CA ASN A 80 2.69 9.11 -11.92
C ASN A 80 3.35 9.79 -13.13
N ASN A 81 4.48 9.25 -13.62
CA ASN A 81 5.16 9.78 -14.80
C ASN A 81 4.40 9.50 -16.11
N ALA A 82 3.61 8.42 -16.15
CA ALA A 82 2.80 8.07 -17.31
C ALA A 82 1.48 8.87 -17.38
N GLN A 83 1.09 9.59 -16.32
CA GLN A 83 -0.16 10.35 -16.31
C GLN A 83 -0.02 11.72 -16.98
N SER A 84 -0.99 12.07 -17.82
CA SER A 84 -1.27 13.44 -18.25
C SER A 84 -2.33 14.10 -17.36
N GLY A 85 -2.33 15.43 -17.24
CA GLY A 85 -3.41 16.16 -16.54
C GLY A 85 -3.35 16.12 -15.01
N GLY A 86 -2.17 15.84 -14.43
CA GLY A 86 -1.92 16.00 -12.99
C GLY A 86 -2.48 14.89 -12.10
N LYS A 87 -3.10 13.84 -12.67
CA LYS A 87 -3.49 12.63 -11.94
C LYS A 87 -2.24 11.98 -11.33
N LYS A 88 -2.28 11.70 -10.02
CA LYS A 88 -1.22 11.02 -9.28
C LYS A 88 -1.81 10.12 -8.19
N VAL A 89 -1.04 9.13 -7.77
CA VAL A 89 -1.29 8.32 -6.58
C VAL A 89 -0.22 8.62 -5.52
N SER A 90 -0.65 8.71 -4.25
CA SER A 90 0.27 8.86 -3.12
C SER A 90 0.85 7.50 -2.70
N LEU A 91 2.00 7.53 -2.01
CA LEU A 91 2.56 6.30 -1.47
C LEU A 91 1.68 5.75 -0.33
N ALA A 92 1.01 6.63 0.41
CA ALA A 92 0.06 6.23 1.45
C ALA A 92 -1.10 5.41 0.88
N ASP A 93 -1.63 5.81 -0.27
CA ASP A 93 -2.64 5.04 -0.97
C ASP A 93 -2.09 3.74 -1.55
N LEU A 94 -0.87 3.73 -2.10
CA LEU A 94 -0.25 2.49 -2.63
C LEU A 94 0.06 1.46 -1.55
N ILE A 95 0.48 1.87 -0.36
CA ILE A 95 0.70 0.95 0.77
C ILE A 95 -0.62 0.23 1.12
N VAL A 96 -1.71 0.99 1.26
CA VAL A 96 -3.03 0.42 1.57
C VAL A 96 -3.54 -0.44 0.41
N LEU A 97 -3.40 0.05 -0.82
CA LEU A 97 -3.82 -0.66 -2.02
C LEU A 97 -3.08 -1.99 -2.20
N GLY A 98 -1.78 -2.02 -1.87
CA GLY A 98 -0.98 -3.24 -1.83
C GLY A 98 -1.53 -4.25 -0.83
N GLY A 99 -1.90 -3.80 0.37
CA GLY A 99 -2.60 -4.63 1.36
C GLY A 99 -3.92 -5.21 0.83
N CYS A 100 -4.75 -4.39 0.18
CA CYS A 100 -5.99 -4.84 -0.46
C CYS A 100 -5.71 -5.92 -1.52
N ALA A 101 -4.71 -5.70 -2.39
CA ALA A 101 -4.32 -6.66 -3.41
C ALA A 101 -3.83 -7.99 -2.79
N GLY A 102 -3.05 -7.91 -1.70
CA GLY A 102 -2.57 -9.07 -0.96
C GLY A 102 -3.72 -9.91 -0.39
N VAL A 103 -4.74 -9.26 0.21
CA VAL A 103 -5.93 -9.94 0.73
C VAL A 103 -6.75 -10.59 -0.40
N GLU A 104 -6.98 -9.87 -1.50
CA GLU A 104 -7.69 -10.43 -2.67
C GLU A 104 -6.94 -11.64 -3.25
N GLN A 105 -5.62 -11.56 -3.36
CA GLN A 105 -4.81 -12.66 -3.86
C GLN A 105 -4.82 -13.85 -2.89
N ALA A 106 -4.80 -13.62 -1.58
CA ALA A 106 -4.91 -14.67 -0.58
C ALA A 106 -6.26 -15.41 -0.68
N ALA A 107 -7.37 -14.67 -0.78
CA ALA A 107 -8.69 -15.24 -0.99
C ALA A 107 -8.77 -16.03 -2.30
N LYS A 108 -8.20 -15.49 -3.39
CA LYS A 108 -8.13 -16.17 -4.69
C LYS A 108 -7.36 -17.49 -4.61
N ASN A 109 -6.24 -17.53 -3.90
CA ASN A 109 -5.47 -18.76 -3.68
C ASN A 109 -6.28 -19.84 -2.93
N ALA A 110 -7.23 -19.42 -2.09
CA ALA A 110 -8.17 -20.30 -1.41
C ALA A 110 -9.43 -20.62 -2.25
N GLY A 111 -9.50 -20.21 -3.51
CA GLY A 111 -10.64 -20.47 -4.40
C GLY A 111 -11.79 -19.47 -4.29
N HIS A 112 -11.59 -18.32 -3.64
CA HIS A 112 -12.61 -17.29 -3.45
C HIS A 112 -12.30 -16.01 -4.23
N ALA A 113 -13.21 -15.61 -5.12
CA ALA A 113 -13.13 -14.33 -5.79
C ALA A 113 -13.82 -13.25 -4.94
N VAL A 114 -13.03 -12.33 -4.39
CA VAL A 114 -13.52 -11.21 -3.57
C VAL A 114 -12.92 -9.90 -4.07
N THR A 115 -13.60 -8.80 -3.76
CA THR A 115 -13.08 -7.44 -3.99
C THR A 115 -13.04 -6.71 -2.66
N VAL A 116 -11.86 -6.24 -2.28
CA VAL A 116 -11.62 -5.45 -1.08
C VAL A 116 -11.85 -3.97 -1.43
N PRO A 117 -12.78 -3.27 -0.73
CA PRO A 117 -13.03 -1.86 -0.95
C PRO A 117 -11.78 -1.01 -0.74
N PHE A 118 -11.62 0.01 -1.59
CA PHE A 118 -10.50 0.93 -1.51
C PHE A 118 -10.97 2.35 -1.86
N THR A 119 -10.59 3.31 -1.02
CA THR A 119 -10.90 4.74 -1.20
C THR A 119 -9.60 5.52 -1.31
N PRO A 120 -9.30 6.16 -2.46
CA PRO A 120 -8.11 7.00 -2.61
C PRO A 120 -8.29 8.35 -1.93
N GLY A 121 -7.18 9.07 -1.74
CA GLY A 121 -7.17 10.41 -1.17
C GLY A 121 -6.23 10.58 0.02
N ARG A 122 -5.47 9.55 0.41
CA ARG A 122 -4.39 9.72 1.39
C ARG A 122 -3.26 10.52 0.75
N THR A 123 -2.53 11.28 1.56
CA THR A 123 -1.41 12.14 1.12
C THR A 123 -0.14 11.75 1.84
#